data_AF-A0A8H6WM54-F1
#
_entry.id   AF-A0A8H6WM54-F1
#
_cell.length_a   1.000
_cell.length_b   1.000
_cell.length_c   1.000
_cell.angle_alpha   90.00
_cell.angle_beta   90.00
_cell.angle_gamma   90.00
#
_symmetry.space_group_name_H-M   'P 1'
#
loop_
_entity.id
_entity.type
_entity.pdbx_description
1 polymer ?
#
loop_
_entity_poly.entity_id
_entity_poly.type
_entity_poly.pdbx_seq_one_letter_code
_entity_poly.pdbx_strand_id
1 'polypeptide(L)'
;MSNPSLYEVELVAQRAVAAFASAGIETCLFGGAACAAYGNTRTPGDVDIVCLTDEYTQEQLKTILVSKNPNFYTVRARDPDATYRVLWYRTGYRRSCKVDVLLPGILNIPDVPSSRIVHSAKELPLMPFFPLLLLKLQGWQDHGESDKDYMRAKQPTDVRDVVQMLGLAATKYTKQTVASEESWLPEEFMAAAKRRVKLFVESHPETASYWRLLGPLLQELHIDDDDAEFSPRAGPAHAQPSPAFRPPPGFNMRPAATTTDITPYKNWTCIYPIYLDAKRAYGTGLRRVPRDKAVWWPLSKDIADAATSLGLPVLHEVNKAHPRDWENPGRVRVQWKKDGRLVNPILKTKKLLLQMISERIQIEKPQFKPVPPFTSSAETPAPAPAPAASKAGKAKQTSAPAPKPKAQQARKPALPSPPQPHPPLAARVSAYSPALASGVLVDTVKAGMAAQAQEAAAGQPGAPAGQQGAPGMQKGKRKVVRVRG
;
A
#
# COMPACT_ATOMS: atom_id res chain seq x y z
N MET A 1 16.32 -24.24 -22.40
CA MET A 1 16.98 -25.19 -21.48
C MET A 1 15.89 -25.95 -20.76
N SER A 2 16.03 -27.27 -20.61
CA SER A 2 15.09 -28.07 -19.81
C SER A 2 15.13 -27.61 -18.35
N ASN A 3 14.01 -27.68 -17.64
CA ASN A 3 13.99 -27.43 -16.19
C ASN A 3 14.92 -28.43 -15.48
N PRO A 4 15.61 -27.99 -14.41
CA PRO A 4 16.43 -28.90 -13.59
C PRO A 4 15.54 -29.91 -12.86
N SER A 5 16.08 -31.09 -12.59
CA SER A 5 15.46 -32.06 -11.67
C SER A 5 15.64 -31.58 -10.22
N LEU A 6 14.87 -32.16 -9.30
CA LEU A 6 15.02 -31.86 -7.87
C LEU A 6 16.45 -32.15 -7.38
N TYR A 7 17.03 -33.27 -7.82
CA TYR A 7 18.41 -33.64 -7.51
C TYR A 7 19.41 -32.58 -7.99
N GLU A 8 19.22 -32.04 -9.21
CA GLU A 8 20.09 -30.98 -9.72
C GLU A 8 19.96 -29.70 -8.91
N VAL A 9 18.73 -29.30 -8.52
CA VAL A 9 18.52 -28.11 -7.69
C VAL A 9 19.19 -28.26 -6.32
N GLU A 10 19.03 -29.41 -5.68
CA GLU A 10 19.68 -29.72 -4.40
C GLU A 10 21.20 -29.73 -4.51
N LEU A 11 21.74 -30.36 -5.55
CA LEU A 11 23.19 -30.34 -5.82
C LEU A 11 23.69 -28.91 -5.99
N VAL A 12 23.00 -28.09 -6.79
CA VAL A 12 23.39 -26.69 -7.02
C VAL A 12 23.35 -25.90 -5.71
N ALA A 13 22.30 -26.09 -4.91
CA ALA A 13 22.17 -25.46 -3.60
C ALA A 13 23.31 -25.86 -2.65
N GLN A 14 23.66 -27.14 -2.56
CA GLN A 14 24.79 -27.63 -1.76
C GLN A 14 26.11 -26.99 -2.20
N ARG A 15 26.33 -26.85 -3.51
CA ARG A 15 27.56 -26.23 -4.04
C ARG A 15 27.63 -24.73 -3.76
N ALA A 16 26.49 -24.02 -3.83
CA ALA A 16 26.42 -22.60 -3.50
C ALA A 16 26.67 -22.36 -2.01
N VAL A 17 25.98 -23.11 -1.15
CA VAL A 17 26.13 -23.05 0.31
C VAL A 17 27.57 -23.34 0.72
N ALA A 18 28.18 -24.41 0.21
CA ALA A 18 29.57 -24.76 0.53
C ALA A 18 30.57 -23.68 0.07
N ALA A 19 30.34 -23.07 -1.11
CA ALA A 19 31.19 -22.01 -1.61
C ALA A 19 31.13 -20.76 -0.73
N PHE A 20 29.93 -20.33 -0.32
CA PHE A 20 29.76 -19.19 0.59
C PHE A 20 30.27 -19.47 2.00
N ALA A 21 30.02 -20.65 2.56
CA ALA A 21 30.56 -21.07 3.85
C ALA A 21 32.10 -21.02 3.85
N SER A 22 32.75 -21.45 2.76
CA SER A 22 34.22 -21.34 2.61
C SER A 22 34.74 -19.90 2.47
N ALA A 23 33.85 -18.93 2.31
CA ALA A 23 34.14 -17.50 2.28
C ALA A 23 33.69 -16.79 3.56
N GLY A 24 33.23 -17.53 4.59
CA GLY A 24 32.74 -16.96 5.84
C GLY A 24 31.37 -16.30 5.74
N ILE A 25 30.61 -16.56 4.66
CA ILE A 25 29.29 -15.95 4.42
C ILE A 25 28.22 -16.93 4.83
N GLU A 26 27.44 -16.57 5.86
CA GLU A 26 26.26 -17.33 6.26
C GLU A 26 25.13 -17.17 5.25
N THR A 27 24.40 -18.25 4.99
CA THR A 27 23.35 -18.26 3.96
C THR A 27 22.16 -19.08 4.40
N CYS A 28 21.00 -18.79 3.79
CA CYS A 28 19.85 -19.68 3.84
C CYS A 28 19.14 -19.73 2.48
N LEU A 29 18.59 -20.88 2.14
CA LEU A 29 17.77 -21.04 0.95
C LEU A 29 16.40 -20.42 1.16
N PHE A 30 15.89 -19.73 0.15
CA PHE A 30 14.52 -19.24 0.11
C PHE A 30 13.79 -19.76 -1.14
N GLY A 31 12.57 -19.29 -1.40
CA GLY A 31 11.89 -19.54 -2.66
C GLY A 31 11.51 -21.00 -2.90
N GLY A 32 11.57 -21.44 -4.17
CA GLY A 32 11.12 -22.79 -4.56
C GLY A 32 11.94 -23.92 -3.94
N ALA A 33 13.26 -23.76 -3.90
CA ALA A 33 14.18 -24.77 -3.35
C ALA A 33 13.91 -25.01 -1.85
N ALA A 34 13.73 -23.95 -1.08
CA ALA A 34 13.39 -24.07 0.34
C ALA A 34 12.02 -24.72 0.55
N CYS A 35 11.00 -24.33 -0.24
CA CYS A 35 9.68 -24.98 -0.16
C CYS A 35 9.76 -26.49 -0.43
N ALA A 36 10.50 -26.91 -1.46
CA ALA A 36 10.69 -28.32 -1.76
C ALA A 36 11.36 -29.06 -0.60
N ALA A 37 12.39 -28.47 0.02
CA ALA A 37 13.05 -29.04 1.19
C ALA A 37 12.13 -29.19 2.42
N TYR A 38 11.11 -28.34 2.56
CA TYR A 38 10.08 -28.48 3.60
C TYR A 38 8.99 -29.52 3.30
N GLY A 39 8.90 -29.98 2.06
CA GLY A 39 7.95 -30.99 1.60
C GLY A 39 6.95 -30.52 0.53
N ASN A 40 7.14 -29.35 -0.07
CA ASN A 40 6.36 -28.96 -1.26
C ASN A 40 6.68 -29.92 -2.42
N THR A 41 5.65 -30.39 -3.12
CA THR A 41 5.80 -31.46 -4.15
C THR A 41 6.27 -30.92 -5.50
N ARG A 42 6.28 -29.60 -5.70
CA ARG A 42 6.72 -29.00 -6.94
C ARG A 42 8.24 -29.01 -7.05
N THR A 43 8.74 -29.38 -8.22
CA THR A 43 10.17 -29.21 -8.53
C THR A 43 10.50 -27.73 -8.81
N PRO A 44 11.43 -27.12 -8.07
CA PRO A 44 11.91 -25.77 -8.33
C PRO A 44 12.68 -25.67 -9.66
N GLY A 45 12.64 -24.51 -10.30
CA GLY A 45 13.37 -24.26 -11.56
C GLY A 45 14.74 -23.60 -11.36
N ASP A 46 15.00 -23.12 -10.15
CA ASP A 46 16.09 -22.26 -9.75
C ASP A 46 16.45 -22.49 -8.27
N VAL A 47 17.66 -22.05 -7.92
CA VAL A 47 18.13 -21.96 -6.53
C VAL A 47 18.10 -20.49 -6.11
N ASP A 48 17.30 -20.23 -5.10
CA ASP A 48 17.09 -18.94 -4.47
C ASP A 48 17.87 -18.95 -3.13
N ILE A 49 18.94 -18.15 -3.01
CA ILE A 49 19.80 -18.12 -1.82
C ILE A 49 19.92 -16.69 -1.26
N VAL A 50 19.72 -16.55 0.04
CA VAL A 50 19.95 -15.29 0.77
C VAL A 50 21.32 -15.37 1.45
N CYS A 51 22.16 -14.39 1.19
CA CYS A 51 23.44 -14.20 1.89
C CYS A 51 23.23 -13.21 3.03
N LEU A 52 23.46 -13.65 4.27
CA LEU A 52 23.24 -12.87 5.48
C LEU A 52 24.48 -12.03 5.78
N THR A 53 24.63 -10.95 5.02
CA THR A 53 25.78 -10.03 5.07
C THR A 53 25.39 -8.66 4.54
N ASP A 54 26.05 -7.61 5.02
CA ASP A 54 25.99 -6.24 4.50
C ASP A 54 27.30 -5.81 3.82
N GLU A 55 28.32 -6.67 3.82
CA GLU A 55 29.66 -6.37 3.30
C GLU A 55 29.74 -6.44 1.77
N TYR A 56 28.86 -7.22 1.13
CA TYR A 56 28.96 -7.54 -0.29
C TYR A 56 27.69 -7.15 -1.06
N THR A 57 27.88 -6.62 -2.26
CA THR A 57 26.81 -6.50 -3.25
C THR A 57 26.48 -7.85 -3.89
N GLN A 58 25.29 -7.97 -4.49
CA GLN A 58 24.90 -9.18 -5.24
C GLN A 58 25.88 -9.55 -6.35
N GLU A 59 26.50 -8.59 -7.04
CA GLU A 59 27.47 -8.89 -8.11
C GLU A 59 28.81 -9.38 -7.55
N GLN A 60 29.25 -8.87 -6.38
CA GLN A 60 30.42 -9.38 -5.69
C GLN A 60 30.18 -10.82 -5.20
N LEU A 61 29.00 -11.11 -4.63
CA LEU A 61 28.63 -12.47 -4.21
C LEU A 61 28.61 -13.46 -5.38
N LYS A 62 28.09 -13.05 -6.55
CA LYS A 62 28.17 -13.87 -7.78
C LYS A 62 29.62 -14.14 -8.18
N THR A 63 30.49 -13.14 -8.05
CA THR A 63 31.92 -13.27 -8.36
C THR A 63 32.61 -14.27 -7.42
N ILE A 64 32.25 -14.27 -6.13
CA ILE A 64 32.74 -15.25 -5.15
C ILE A 64 32.35 -16.68 -5.56
N LEU A 65 31.10 -16.91 -5.97
CA LEU A 65 30.67 -18.23 -6.42
C LEU A 65 31.45 -18.71 -7.66
N VAL A 66 31.63 -17.83 -8.65
CA VAL A 66 32.40 -18.13 -9.88
C VAL A 66 33.86 -18.42 -9.57
N SER A 67 34.48 -17.69 -8.64
CA SER A 67 35.89 -17.90 -8.27
C SER A 67 36.11 -19.20 -7.49
N LYS A 68 35.14 -19.60 -6.66
CA LYS A 68 35.21 -20.81 -5.84
C LYS A 68 34.90 -22.10 -6.59
N ASN A 69 34.05 -22.03 -7.63
CA ASN A 69 33.72 -23.22 -8.41
C ASN A 69 33.44 -22.88 -9.89
N PRO A 70 34.21 -23.43 -10.84
CA PRO A 70 34.14 -23.09 -12.27
C PRO A 70 32.85 -23.56 -12.97
N ASN A 71 32.01 -24.35 -12.30
CA ASN A 71 30.68 -24.66 -12.80
C ASN A 71 29.69 -23.50 -12.62
N PHE A 72 29.97 -22.55 -11.72
CA PHE A 72 29.25 -21.29 -11.69
C PHE A 72 29.75 -20.36 -12.79
N TYR A 73 28.83 -19.72 -13.50
CA TYR A 73 29.16 -18.76 -14.53
C TYR A 73 28.05 -17.71 -14.66
N THR A 74 28.41 -16.52 -15.13
CA THR A 74 27.47 -15.43 -15.33
C THR A 74 27.25 -15.12 -16.79
N VAL A 75 26.03 -14.74 -17.15
CA VAL A 75 25.66 -14.26 -18.49
C VAL A 75 25.02 -12.88 -18.38
N ARG A 76 25.07 -12.08 -19.45
CA ARG A 76 24.36 -10.79 -19.50
C ARG A 76 22.85 -11.02 -19.38
N ALA A 77 22.15 -10.09 -18.73
CA ALA A 77 20.70 -10.09 -18.71
C ALA A 77 20.12 -9.98 -20.13
N ARG A 78 18.86 -10.42 -20.29
CA ARG A 78 18.16 -10.31 -21.59
C ARG A 78 17.86 -8.87 -21.96
N ASP A 79 17.65 -8.03 -20.96
CA ASP A 79 17.50 -6.60 -21.12
C ASP A 79 18.90 -6.00 -21.38
N PRO A 80 19.14 -5.38 -22.54
CA PRO A 80 20.44 -4.81 -22.87
C PRO A 80 20.84 -3.64 -21.95
N ASP A 81 19.86 -2.98 -21.31
CA ASP A 81 20.11 -1.84 -20.42
C ASP A 81 20.33 -2.28 -18.95
N ALA A 82 20.13 -3.56 -18.65
CA ALA A 82 20.34 -4.09 -17.30
C ALA A 82 21.84 -4.20 -16.97
N THR A 83 22.21 -3.60 -15.84
CA THR A 83 23.60 -3.58 -15.32
C THR A 83 23.98 -4.86 -14.57
N TYR A 84 22.99 -5.69 -14.21
CA TYR A 84 23.20 -6.92 -13.45
C TYR A 84 23.48 -8.13 -14.36
N ARG A 85 24.15 -9.14 -13.81
CA ARG A 85 24.38 -10.41 -14.49
C ARG A 85 23.51 -11.54 -13.93
N VAL A 86 23.14 -12.49 -14.79
CA VAL A 86 22.40 -13.69 -14.37
C VAL A 86 23.39 -14.80 -14.07
N LEU A 87 23.33 -15.38 -12.87
CA LEU A 87 24.19 -16.46 -12.43
C LEU A 87 23.55 -17.82 -12.74
N TRP A 88 24.37 -18.73 -13.25
CA TRP A 88 23.99 -20.10 -13.59
C TRP A 88 25.01 -21.08 -13.03
N TYR A 89 24.56 -22.29 -12.74
CA TYR A 89 25.41 -23.42 -12.42
C TYR A 89 25.26 -24.50 -13.49
N ARG A 90 26.38 -25.00 -14.02
CA ARG A 90 26.40 -26.08 -15.02
C ARG A 90 26.18 -27.43 -14.34
N THR A 91 25.04 -28.06 -14.60
CA THR A 91 24.69 -29.38 -14.03
C THR A 91 25.05 -30.54 -14.97
N GLY A 92 25.27 -30.27 -16.25
CA GLY A 92 25.66 -31.27 -17.24
C GLY A 92 25.78 -30.69 -18.65
N TYR A 93 25.91 -31.55 -19.66
CA TYR A 93 26.00 -31.12 -21.06
C TYR A 93 24.74 -30.38 -21.49
N ARG A 94 24.86 -29.09 -21.84
CA ARG A 94 23.75 -28.19 -22.19
C ARG A 94 22.64 -28.07 -21.13
N ARG A 95 22.95 -28.40 -19.87
CA ARG A 95 22.03 -28.28 -18.73
C ARG A 95 22.59 -27.31 -17.70
N SER A 96 21.74 -26.45 -17.16
CA SER A 96 22.12 -25.49 -16.14
C SER A 96 20.94 -25.14 -15.26
N CYS A 97 21.23 -24.82 -14.00
CA CYS A 97 20.27 -24.32 -13.02
C CYS A 97 20.57 -22.85 -12.76
N LYS A 98 19.54 -22.00 -12.73
CA LYS A 98 19.70 -20.59 -12.40
C LYS A 98 19.91 -20.45 -10.89
N VAL A 99 20.76 -19.52 -10.48
CA VAL A 99 21.00 -19.22 -9.07
C VAL A 99 20.76 -17.74 -8.84
N ASP A 100 19.77 -17.40 -8.04
CA ASP A 100 19.47 -16.03 -7.62
C ASP A 100 20.03 -15.78 -6.23
N VAL A 101 20.99 -14.86 -6.16
CA VAL A 101 21.66 -14.46 -4.92
C VAL A 101 21.02 -13.17 -4.43
N LEU A 102 20.43 -13.21 -3.24
CA LEU A 102 19.74 -12.09 -2.60
C LEU A 102 20.40 -11.71 -1.28
N LEU A 103 20.07 -10.52 -0.83
CA LEU A 103 20.48 -9.95 0.46
C LEU A 103 19.21 -9.58 1.25
N PRO A 104 19.26 -9.54 2.60
CA PRO A 104 18.22 -8.91 3.40
C PRO A 104 17.86 -7.51 2.89
N GLY A 105 16.59 -7.13 3.03
CA GLY A 105 16.02 -5.87 2.52
C GLY A 105 15.61 -5.91 1.05
N ILE A 106 16.23 -6.75 0.21
CA ILE A 106 15.80 -6.95 -1.17
C ILE A 106 14.52 -7.80 -1.19
N LEU A 107 13.52 -7.40 -1.97
CA LEU A 107 12.19 -8.06 -2.02
C LEU A 107 11.50 -8.17 -0.63
N ASN A 108 11.79 -7.25 0.29
CA ASN A 108 11.33 -7.28 1.69
C ASN A 108 11.76 -8.54 2.46
N ILE A 109 12.87 -9.19 2.07
CA ILE A 109 13.43 -10.31 2.82
C ILE A 109 13.91 -9.80 4.18
N PRO A 110 13.45 -10.37 5.31
CA PRO A 110 13.91 -9.95 6.64
C PRO A 110 15.36 -10.41 6.86
N ASP A 111 16.06 -9.72 7.76
CA ASP A 111 17.32 -10.23 8.29
C ASP A 111 17.03 -11.45 9.18
N VAL A 112 17.71 -12.56 8.92
CA VAL A 112 17.43 -13.86 9.57
C VAL A 112 18.54 -14.16 10.56
N PRO A 113 18.28 -14.18 11.88
CA PRO A 113 19.29 -14.54 12.85
C PRO A 113 19.83 -15.96 12.61
N SER A 114 21.13 -16.16 12.78
CA SER A 114 21.80 -17.47 12.63
C SER A 114 21.13 -18.58 13.46
N SER A 115 20.67 -18.23 14.67
CA SER A 115 19.97 -19.13 15.59
C SER A 115 18.60 -19.60 15.10
N ARG A 116 18.04 -18.96 14.08
CA ARG A 116 16.75 -19.30 13.47
C ARG A 116 16.90 -20.15 12.22
N ILE A 117 18.08 -20.22 11.61
CA ILE A 117 18.30 -20.99 10.38
C ILE A 117 17.96 -22.47 10.62
N VAL A 118 17.05 -22.99 9.81
CA VAL A 118 16.59 -24.38 9.91
C VAL A 118 17.40 -25.23 8.96
N HIS A 119 17.88 -26.40 9.39
CA HIS A 119 18.61 -27.32 8.52
C HIS A 119 17.68 -28.43 8.04
N SER A 120 17.70 -28.70 6.73
CA SER A 120 16.99 -29.85 6.14
C SER A 120 17.67 -31.18 6.50
N ALA A 121 17.04 -32.31 6.19
CA ALA A 121 17.66 -33.63 6.34
C ALA A 121 18.94 -33.84 5.50
N LYS A 122 19.22 -32.96 4.54
CA LYS A 122 20.45 -32.93 3.74
C LYS A 122 21.42 -31.83 4.18
N GLU A 123 21.24 -31.30 5.39
CA GLU A 123 22.04 -30.21 5.98
C GLU A 123 22.06 -28.91 5.16
N LEU A 124 21.09 -28.72 4.26
CA LEU A 124 20.90 -27.43 3.61
C LEU A 124 20.30 -26.41 4.59
N PRO A 125 20.89 -25.20 4.73
CA PRO A 125 20.34 -24.14 5.55
C PRO A 125 19.12 -23.54 4.83
N LEU A 126 17.99 -23.48 5.53
CA LEU A 126 16.71 -23.02 5.02
C LEU A 126 16.28 -21.77 5.78
N MET A 127 15.68 -20.83 5.04
CA MET A 127 14.91 -19.75 5.64
C MET A 127 13.83 -20.37 6.54
N PRO A 128 13.60 -19.82 7.75
CA PRO A 128 12.58 -20.33 8.64
C PRO A 128 11.21 -20.41 7.95
N PHE A 129 10.41 -21.39 8.36
CA PHE A 129 9.21 -21.78 7.64
C PHE A 129 8.19 -20.63 7.46
N PHE A 130 7.98 -19.83 8.52
CA PHE A 130 7.01 -18.74 8.49
C PHE A 130 7.42 -17.58 7.58
N PRO A 131 8.61 -16.96 7.69
CA PRO A 131 9.02 -15.94 6.73
C PRO A 131 9.01 -16.45 5.28
N LEU A 132 9.37 -17.72 5.05
CA LEU A 132 9.26 -18.34 3.73
C LEU A 132 7.81 -18.38 3.22
N LEU A 133 6.85 -18.84 4.04
CA LEU A 133 5.42 -18.85 3.71
C LEU A 133 4.90 -17.43 3.43
N LEU A 134 5.29 -16.45 4.25
CA LEU A 134 4.86 -15.06 4.13
C LEU A 134 5.44 -14.38 2.88
N LEU A 135 6.66 -14.75 2.47
CA LEU A 135 7.25 -14.29 1.21
C LEU A 135 6.60 -14.94 -0.02
N LYS A 136 6.17 -16.21 0.06
CA LYS A 136 5.34 -16.82 -1.01
C LYS A 136 4.01 -16.10 -1.16
N LEU A 137 3.41 -15.72 -0.05
CA LEU A 137 2.18 -14.93 -0.03
C LEU A 137 2.37 -13.53 -0.62
N GLN A 138 3.52 -12.90 -0.38
CA GLN A 138 3.90 -11.66 -1.05
C GLN A 138 4.03 -11.86 -2.56
N GLY A 139 4.73 -12.92 -3.00
CA GLY A 139 4.88 -13.24 -4.43
C GLY A 139 3.54 -13.40 -5.14
N TRP A 140 2.58 -14.09 -4.52
CA TRP A 140 1.20 -14.19 -5.02
C TRP A 140 0.53 -12.82 -5.25
N GLN A 141 0.65 -11.91 -4.28
CA GLN A 141 0.09 -10.56 -4.38
C GLN A 141 0.78 -9.77 -5.50
N ASP A 142 2.12 -9.74 -5.48
CA ASP A 142 2.93 -8.96 -6.42
C ASP A 142 2.71 -9.44 -7.87
N HIS A 143 2.58 -10.75 -8.07
CA HIS A 143 2.23 -11.33 -9.38
C HIS A 143 0.82 -10.95 -9.81
N GLY A 144 -0.16 -10.99 -8.90
CA GLY A 144 -1.55 -10.61 -9.18
C GLY A 144 -1.73 -9.13 -9.51
N GLU A 145 -0.96 -8.26 -8.86
CA GLU A 145 -0.98 -6.80 -9.06
C GLU A 145 -0.11 -6.33 -10.24
N SER A 146 0.69 -7.23 -10.85
CA SER A 146 1.58 -6.88 -11.95
C SER A 146 0.80 -6.50 -13.21
N ASP A 147 1.25 -5.46 -13.91
CA ASP A 147 0.71 -5.09 -15.22
C ASP A 147 1.09 -6.08 -16.34
N LYS A 148 2.10 -6.92 -16.10
CA LYS A 148 2.68 -7.82 -17.10
C LYS A 148 1.97 -9.17 -17.09
N ASP A 149 1.40 -9.58 -18.22
CA ASP A 149 0.66 -10.86 -18.34
C ASP A 149 1.46 -12.08 -17.87
N TYR A 150 2.72 -12.17 -18.28
CA TYR A 150 3.59 -13.29 -17.91
C TYR A 150 3.90 -13.35 -16.40
N MET A 151 3.77 -12.23 -15.68
CA MET A 151 3.90 -12.21 -14.22
C MET A 151 2.60 -12.68 -13.57
N ARG A 152 1.44 -12.20 -14.02
CA ARG A 152 0.12 -12.68 -13.56
C ARG A 152 -0.06 -14.17 -13.79
N ALA A 153 0.45 -14.70 -14.90
CA ALA A 153 0.41 -16.13 -15.22
C ALA A 153 1.11 -17.04 -14.19
N LYS A 154 1.92 -16.48 -13.28
CA LYS A 154 2.55 -17.22 -12.18
C LYS A 154 1.63 -17.43 -10.98
N GLN A 155 0.60 -16.60 -10.82
CA GLN A 155 -0.28 -16.60 -9.65
C GLN A 155 -0.90 -17.97 -9.33
N PRO A 156 -1.38 -18.78 -10.31
CA PRO A 156 -1.89 -20.12 -10.01
C PRO A 156 -0.84 -21.06 -9.39
N THR A 157 0.44 -20.85 -9.68
CA THR A 157 1.53 -21.60 -9.04
C THR A 157 1.79 -21.10 -7.63
N ASP A 158 1.73 -19.78 -7.40
CA ASP A 158 1.89 -19.23 -6.04
C ASP A 158 0.77 -19.69 -5.11
N VAL A 159 -0.48 -19.71 -5.60
CA VAL A 159 -1.64 -20.24 -4.83
C VAL A 159 -1.38 -21.69 -4.42
N ARG A 160 -0.98 -22.56 -5.36
CA ARG A 160 -0.67 -23.97 -5.07
C ARG A 160 0.45 -24.11 -4.04
N ASP A 161 1.54 -23.33 -4.20
CA ASP A 161 2.67 -23.34 -3.27
C ASP A 161 2.22 -22.91 -1.86
N VAL A 162 1.44 -21.83 -1.75
CA VAL A 162 0.92 -21.31 -0.46
C VAL A 162 -0.01 -22.33 0.20
N VAL A 163 -0.98 -22.89 -0.54
CA VAL A 163 -1.93 -23.88 -0.01
C VAL A 163 -1.21 -25.12 0.52
N GLN A 164 -0.23 -25.63 -0.22
CA GLN A 164 0.53 -26.81 0.23
C GLN A 164 1.40 -26.50 1.45
N MET A 165 2.06 -25.35 1.47
CA MET A 165 2.80 -24.89 2.64
C MET A 165 1.86 -24.76 3.85
N LEU A 166 0.65 -24.23 3.70
CA LEU A 166 -0.34 -24.17 4.77
C LEU A 166 -0.72 -25.54 5.33
N GLY A 167 -0.89 -26.54 4.46
CA GLY A 167 -1.13 -27.93 4.89
C GLY A 167 0.03 -28.51 5.69
N LEU A 168 1.28 -28.26 5.27
CA LEU A 168 2.48 -28.63 6.03
C LEU A 168 2.55 -27.88 7.37
N ALA A 169 2.18 -26.60 7.37
CA ALA A 169 2.17 -25.77 8.56
C ALA A 169 1.21 -26.32 9.62
N ALA A 170 -0.01 -26.63 9.20
CA ALA A 170 -1.08 -27.14 10.06
C ALA A 170 -0.79 -28.54 10.66
N THR A 171 0.11 -29.31 10.05
CA THR A 171 0.50 -30.64 10.53
C THR A 171 1.76 -30.64 11.37
N LYS A 172 2.71 -29.74 11.09
CA LYS A 172 4.04 -29.74 11.72
C LYS A 172 4.21 -28.72 12.86
N TYR A 173 3.39 -27.67 12.91
CA TYR A 173 3.63 -26.52 13.80
C TYR A 173 2.49 -26.32 14.80
N THR A 174 2.87 -25.96 16.03
CA THR A 174 1.92 -25.61 17.10
C THR A 174 1.77 -24.10 17.23
N LYS A 175 0.73 -23.62 17.92
CA LYS A 175 0.54 -22.19 18.22
C LYS A 175 1.75 -21.56 18.94
N GLN A 176 2.39 -22.31 19.84
CA GLN A 176 3.57 -21.85 20.56
C GLN A 176 4.76 -21.66 19.61
N THR A 177 4.92 -22.57 18.64
CA THR A 177 5.95 -22.47 17.61
C THR A 177 5.75 -21.23 16.75
N VAL A 178 4.51 -20.89 16.41
CA VAL A 178 4.20 -19.70 15.60
C VAL A 178 4.56 -18.41 16.36
N ALA A 179 4.15 -18.29 17.62
CA ALA A 179 4.45 -17.08 18.42
C ALA A 179 5.96 -16.83 18.57
N SER A 180 6.76 -17.89 18.72
CA SER A 180 8.23 -17.81 18.74
C SER A 180 8.80 -17.32 17.41
N GLU A 181 8.19 -17.70 16.29
CA GLU A 181 8.63 -17.31 14.96
C GLU A 181 8.21 -15.88 14.61
N GLU A 182 7.09 -15.39 15.15
CA GLU A 182 6.66 -13.99 14.99
C GLU A 182 7.54 -13.01 15.78
N SER A 183 8.08 -13.43 16.93
CA SER A 183 8.69 -12.51 17.91
C SER A 183 9.96 -11.80 17.41
N TRP A 184 10.63 -12.33 16.39
CA TRP A 184 11.87 -11.77 15.84
C TRP A 184 11.68 -11.11 14.47
N LEU A 185 10.51 -11.27 13.85
CA LEU A 185 10.24 -10.68 12.54
C LEU A 185 9.94 -9.18 12.66
N PRO A 186 10.38 -8.35 11.69
CA PRO A 186 10.10 -6.92 11.71
C PRO A 186 8.60 -6.61 11.75
N GLU A 187 8.19 -5.61 12.53
CA GLU A 187 6.77 -5.24 12.69
C GLU A 187 6.11 -4.91 11.35
N GLU A 188 6.80 -4.19 10.46
CA GLU A 188 6.28 -3.84 9.14
C GLU A 188 6.08 -5.07 8.23
N PHE A 189 7.01 -6.04 8.32
CA PHE A 189 6.93 -7.31 7.60
C PHE A 189 5.70 -8.10 8.06
N MET A 190 5.50 -8.20 9.37
CA MET A 190 4.34 -8.87 9.97
C MET A 190 3.02 -8.14 9.66
N ALA A 191 3.01 -6.82 9.71
CA ALA A 191 1.83 -6.04 9.34
C ALA A 191 1.46 -6.22 7.86
N ALA A 192 2.44 -6.32 6.95
CA ALA A 192 2.20 -6.62 5.55
C ALA A 192 1.70 -8.05 5.34
N ALA A 193 2.31 -9.02 6.03
CA ALA A 193 1.87 -10.41 6.04
C ALA A 193 0.41 -10.56 6.47
N LYS A 194 0.00 -9.97 7.60
CA LYS A 194 -1.40 -9.99 8.07
C LYS A 194 -2.38 -9.45 7.04
N ARG A 195 -2.04 -8.34 6.35
CA ARG A 195 -2.87 -7.79 5.27
C ARG A 195 -3.00 -8.76 4.09
N ARG A 196 -1.91 -9.43 3.73
CA ARG A 196 -1.88 -10.40 2.64
C ARG A 196 -2.66 -11.66 2.98
N VAL A 197 -2.56 -12.17 4.21
CA VAL A 197 -3.36 -13.32 4.67
C VAL A 197 -4.84 -13.01 4.51
N LYS A 198 -5.27 -11.80 4.91
CA LYS A 198 -6.65 -11.36 4.71
C LYS A 198 -7.08 -11.41 3.25
N LEU A 199 -6.30 -10.79 2.35
CA LEU A 199 -6.60 -10.77 0.92
C LEU A 199 -6.62 -12.19 0.32
N PHE A 200 -5.69 -13.04 0.76
CA PHE A 200 -5.61 -14.41 0.29
C PHE A 200 -6.84 -15.20 0.70
N VAL A 201 -7.25 -15.13 1.97
CA VAL A 201 -8.48 -15.78 2.46
C VAL A 201 -9.73 -15.23 1.76
N GLU A 202 -9.80 -13.93 1.47
CA GLU A 202 -10.90 -13.34 0.68
C GLU A 202 -10.99 -13.95 -0.74
N SER A 203 -9.85 -14.30 -1.34
CA SER A 203 -9.78 -14.91 -2.68
C SER A 203 -9.81 -16.45 -2.70
N HIS A 204 -9.41 -17.09 -1.60
CA HIS A 204 -9.28 -18.54 -1.41
C HIS A 204 -9.86 -18.93 -0.03
N PRO A 205 -11.19 -18.85 0.15
CA PRO A 205 -11.84 -19.04 1.45
C PRO A 205 -11.60 -20.41 2.07
N GLU A 206 -11.35 -21.43 1.25
CA GLU A 206 -11.03 -22.79 1.67
C GLU A 206 -9.75 -22.86 2.54
N THR A 207 -8.89 -21.85 2.45
CA THR A 207 -7.65 -21.79 3.23
C THR A 207 -7.81 -21.21 4.63
N ALA A 208 -8.97 -20.63 4.95
CA ALA A 208 -9.20 -19.94 6.22
C ALA A 208 -8.94 -20.84 7.45
N SER A 209 -9.31 -22.11 7.38
CA SER A 209 -9.12 -23.08 8.46
C SER A 209 -7.63 -23.30 8.78
N TYR A 210 -6.78 -23.42 7.77
CA TYR A 210 -5.33 -23.58 7.95
C TYR A 210 -4.72 -22.37 8.63
N TRP A 211 -5.08 -21.16 8.17
CA TRP A 211 -4.58 -19.92 8.78
C TRP A 211 -5.05 -19.76 10.23
N ARG A 212 -6.26 -20.24 10.60
CA ARG A 212 -6.75 -20.19 11.98
C ARG A 212 -5.95 -21.12 12.90
N LEU A 213 -5.56 -22.29 12.40
CA LEU A 213 -4.74 -23.25 13.15
C LEU A 213 -3.36 -22.69 13.48
N LEU A 214 -2.79 -21.86 12.59
CA LEU A 214 -1.49 -21.22 12.79
C LEU A 214 -1.50 -20.09 13.83
N GLY A 215 -2.65 -19.67 14.36
CA GLY A 215 -2.69 -18.70 15.46
C GLY A 215 -2.38 -17.24 15.03
N PRO A 216 -1.67 -16.43 15.84
CA PRO A 216 -1.78 -14.96 15.93
C PRO A 216 -1.75 -14.12 14.64
N LEU A 217 -1.23 -14.64 13.52
CA LEU A 217 -1.46 -14.13 12.16
C LEU A 217 -2.94 -13.82 11.85
N LEU A 218 -3.89 -14.55 12.46
CA LEU A 218 -5.33 -14.33 12.31
C LEU A 218 -6.06 -13.82 13.56
N GLN A 219 -5.41 -13.64 14.71
CA GLN A 219 -6.14 -13.28 15.94
C GLN A 219 -6.68 -11.83 15.92
N GLU A 220 -6.28 -11.03 14.92
CA GLU A 220 -6.84 -9.70 14.62
C GLU A 220 -7.84 -9.69 13.45
N LEU A 221 -8.05 -10.82 12.78
CA LEU A 221 -9.19 -10.99 11.88
C LEU A 221 -10.31 -11.65 12.69
N HIS A 222 -11.20 -10.83 13.26
CA HIS A 222 -12.59 -11.24 13.44
C HIS A 222 -13.15 -11.57 12.05
N ILE A 223 -12.83 -12.76 11.56
CA ILE A 223 -13.64 -13.48 10.60
C ILE A 223 -14.86 -13.86 11.45
N ASP A 224 -15.89 -13.03 11.38
CA ASP A 224 -17.19 -13.32 11.99
C ASP A 224 -17.59 -14.73 11.51
N ASP A 225 -17.88 -15.64 12.45
CA ASP A 225 -18.20 -17.06 12.26
C ASP A 225 -19.58 -17.28 11.58
N ASP A 226 -20.11 -16.29 10.84
CA ASP A 226 -21.51 -16.25 10.38
C ASP A 226 -21.71 -16.44 8.86
N ASP A 227 -20.65 -16.57 8.05
CA ASP A 227 -20.81 -16.87 6.61
C ASP A 227 -20.89 -18.38 6.32
N ALA A 228 -21.01 -19.23 7.35
CA ALA A 228 -21.18 -20.67 7.22
C ALA A 228 -22.34 -21.22 8.06
N GLU A 229 -23.53 -20.59 8.02
CA GLU A 229 -24.75 -21.26 8.49
C GLU A 229 -25.44 -22.03 7.36
N PHE A 230 -25.11 -23.33 7.31
CA PHE A 230 -25.98 -24.38 6.84
C PHE A 230 -27.24 -24.39 7.71
N SER A 231 -28.41 -24.18 7.10
CA SER A 231 -29.69 -24.14 7.82
C SER A 231 -30.04 -25.51 8.41
N PRO A 232 -30.51 -25.56 9.68
CA PRO A 232 -31.64 -26.42 9.98
C PRO A 232 -32.72 -25.67 10.78
N ARG A 233 -33.86 -25.50 10.10
CA ARG A 233 -35.25 -25.64 10.57
C ARG A 233 -35.54 -25.62 12.09
N ALA A 234 -36.33 -24.61 12.45
CA ALA A 234 -37.21 -24.37 13.60
C ALA A 234 -37.51 -25.45 14.67
N GLY A 235 -37.53 -25.01 15.94
CA GLY A 235 -38.29 -25.57 17.07
C GLY A 235 -38.31 -24.59 18.28
N PRO A 236 -39.37 -24.50 19.12
CA PRO A 236 -39.73 -23.26 19.82
C PRO A 236 -39.46 -23.19 21.34
N ALA A 237 -39.48 -21.92 21.81
CA ALA A 237 -39.90 -21.40 23.13
C ALA A 237 -39.05 -21.66 24.41
N HIS A 238 -38.65 -20.58 25.10
CA HIS A 238 -39.20 -20.18 26.41
C HIS A 238 -38.68 -18.79 26.85
N ALA A 239 -39.49 -18.07 27.65
CA ALA A 239 -39.41 -16.64 27.91
C ALA A 239 -38.93 -16.27 29.34
N GLN A 240 -38.14 -15.18 29.43
CA GLN A 240 -38.11 -14.07 30.45
C GLN A 240 -37.80 -14.42 31.94
N PRO A 241 -37.44 -13.44 32.83
CA PRO A 241 -37.32 -11.98 32.66
C PRO A 241 -36.00 -11.32 33.17
N SER A 242 -35.82 -10.05 32.81
CA SER A 242 -34.76 -9.13 33.26
C SER A 242 -35.05 -8.48 34.63
N PRO A 243 -34.06 -7.78 35.23
CA PRO A 243 -34.35 -6.56 35.98
C PRO A 243 -33.70 -5.30 35.36
N ALA A 244 -34.41 -4.19 35.53
CA ALA A 244 -34.12 -2.87 35.01
C ALA A 244 -33.00 -2.13 35.76
N PHE A 245 -32.27 -1.27 35.06
CA PHE A 245 -31.45 -0.22 35.68
C PHE A 245 -31.67 1.13 34.97
N ARG A 246 -31.94 2.17 35.77
CA ARG A 246 -32.19 3.57 35.37
C ARG A 246 -30.89 4.29 34.99
N PRO A 247 -30.88 5.27 34.06
CA PRO A 247 -29.71 6.12 33.83
C PRO A 247 -29.68 7.33 34.78
N PRO A 248 -28.50 7.83 35.20
CA PRO A 248 -28.39 9.12 35.87
C PRO A 248 -28.31 10.28 34.85
N PRO A 249 -28.72 11.51 35.22
CA PRO A 249 -28.76 12.66 34.33
C PRO A 249 -27.46 13.48 34.36
N GLY A 250 -27.10 14.07 33.21
CA GLY A 250 -26.20 15.23 33.12
C GLY A 250 -24.84 14.96 32.47
N PHE A 251 -24.77 14.98 31.14
CA PHE A 251 -23.51 15.20 30.42
C PHE A 251 -23.44 16.65 29.93
N ASN A 252 -22.80 17.51 30.73
CA ASN A 252 -22.33 18.82 30.27
C ASN A 252 -21.19 18.60 29.26
N MET A 253 -21.37 19.10 28.03
CA MET A 253 -20.29 19.19 27.05
C MET A 253 -19.24 20.19 27.52
N ARG A 254 -18.04 19.69 27.83
CA ARG A 254 -16.80 20.47 27.84
C ARG A 254 -16.10 20.30 26.48
N PRO A 255 -15.40 21.33 25.96
CA PRO A 255 -14.61 21.20 24.74
C PRO A 255 -13.53 20.12 24.92
N ALA A 256 -13.40 19.26 23.92
CA ALA A 256 -12.64 18.02 23.98
C ALA A 256 -11.18 18.25 24.37
N ALA A 257 -10.82 17.84 25.59
CA ALA A 257 -9.43 17.63 25.96
C ALA A 257 -8.84 16.55 25.04
N THR A 258 -7.66 16.83 24.47
CA THR A 258 -6.82 15.83 23.80
C THR A 258 -6.66 14.63 24.72
N THR A 259 -7.39 13.55 24.42
CA THR A 259 -7.36 12.31 25.20
C THR A 259 -5.99 11.67 24.98
N THR A 260 -5.14 11.73 26.00
CA THR A 260 -3.78 11.18 25.98
C THR A 260 -3.77 9.65 26.07
N ASP A 261 -4.81 9.05 26.67
CA ASP A 261 -4.99 7.60 26.72
C ASP A 261 -6.00 7.10 25.66
N ILE A 262 -5.46 6.53 24.58
CA ILE A 262 -6.25 5.93 23.50
C ILE A 262 -6.68 4.48 23.79
N THR A 263 -6.21 3.87 24.88
CA THR A 263 -6.41 2.46 25.22
C THR A 263 -7.86 2.00 25.15
N PRO A 264 -8.87 2.72 25.70
CA PRO A 264 -10.26 2.26 25.62
C PRO A 264 -10.84 2.27 24.20
N TYR A 265 -10.20 3.00 23.27
CA TYR A 265 -10.68 3.17 21.89
C TYR A 265 -9.89 2.31 20.89
N LYS A 266 -8.90 1.51 21.34
CA LYS A 266 -8.04 0.70 20.46
C LYS A 266 -8.85 -0.25 19.57
N ASN A 267 -9.96 -0.79 20.09
CA ASN A 267 -10.83 -1.74 19.40
C ASN A 267 -11.88 -1.07 18.48
N TRP A 268 -11.98 0.26 18.49
CA TRP A 268 -12.94 0.98 17.64
C TRP A 268 -12.50 0.97 16.18
N THR A 269 -13.48 0.98 15.27
CA THR A 269 -13.19 0.90 13.84
C THR A 269 -12.55 2.19 13.33
N CYS A 270 -11.33 2.10 12.81
CA CYS A 270 -10.64 3.23 12.20
C CYS A 270 -11.10 3.49 10.76
N ILE A 271 -11.43 4.74 10.47
CA ILE A 271 -11.81 5.25 9.16
C ILE A 271 -10.88 6.42 8.81
N TYR A 272 -10.26 6.36 7.64
CA TYR A 272 -9.40 7.42 7.11
C TYR A 272 -10.05 8.07 5.89
N PRO A 273 -9.78 9.36 5.60
CA PRO A 273 -10.28 10.07 4.43
C PRO A 273 -10.11 9.32 3.10
N ILE A 274 -8.93 8.73 2.88
CA ILE A 274 -8.59 7.97 1.67
C ILE A 274 -9.61 6.85 1.34
N TYR A 275 -10.32 6.31 2.34
CA TYR A 275 -11.32 5.26 2.13
C TYR A 275 -12.56 5.74 1.39
N LEU A 276 -12.83 7.04 1.42
CA LEU A 276 -13.98 7.66 0.78
C LEU A 276 -13.56 8.49 -0.45
N ASP A 277 -12.28 8.53 -0.81
CA ASP A 277 -11.75 9.48 -1.79
C ASP A 277 -11.99 9.02 -3.25
N ALA A 278 -12.85 9.76 -3.95
CA ALA A 278 -13.21 9.51 -5.34
C ALA A 278 -12.04 9.59 -6.33
N LYS A 279 -10.99 10.35 -5.98
CA LYS A 279 -9.75 10.47 -6.77
C LYS A 279 -8.95 9.17 -6.78
N ARG A 280 -9.19 8.27 -5.82
CA ARG A 280 -8.45 7.02 -5.67
C ARG A 280 -9.16 5.85 -6.38
N ALA A 281 -8.38 4.86 -6.79
CA ALA A 281 -8.90 3.59 -7.30
C ALA A 281 -9.69 2.85 -6.21
N TYR A 282 -10.67 2.04 -6.60
CA TYR A 282 -11.36 1.16 -5.66
C TYR A 282 -10.40 0.04 -5.25
N GLY A 283 -10.20 -0.17 -3.96
CA GLY A 283 -9.32 -1.23 -3.48
C GLY A 283 -8.92 -1.08 -2.02
N THR A 284 -8.36 -2.16 -1.48
CA THR A 284 -7.87 -2.21 -0.11
C THR A 284 -6.71 -1.22 0.09
N GLY A 285 -6.80 -0.39 1.14
CA GLY A 285 -5.81 0.65 1.43
C GLY A 285 -5.92 1.93 0.58
N LEU A 286 -6.93 2.02 -0.30
CA LEU A 286 -7.36 3.22 -1.03
C LEU A 286 -8.87 3.42 -0.81
N ARG A 287 -9.65 3.78 -1.83
CA ARG A 287 -11.09 3.96 -1.75
C ARG A 287 -11.81 2.63 -1.55
N ARG A 288 -12.74 2.56 -0.61
CA ARG A 288 -13.50 1.35 -0.21
C ARG A 288 -15.01 1.42 -0.48
N VAL A 289 -15.49 2.53 -1.04
CA VAL A 289 -16.88 2.74 -1.45
C VAL A 289 -16.97 2.89 -2.97
N PRO A 290 -18.05 2.46 -3.64
CA PRO A 290 -18.31 2.77 -5.06
C PRO A 290 -18.14 4.26 -5.37
N ARG A 291 -17.78 4.62 -6.61
CA ARG A 291 -17.31 5.98 -6.91
C ARG A 291 -18.42 7.01 -6.87
N ASP A 292 -19.60 6.64 -7.36
CA ASP A 292 -20.87 7.35 -7.18
C ASP A 292 -21.22 7.60 -5.70
N LYS A 293 -20.79 6.70 -4.81
CA LYS A 293 -20.95 6.83 -3.36
C LYS A 293 -19.74 7.45 -2.65
N ALA A 294 -18.69 7.85 -3.36
CA ALA A 294 -17.47 8.43 -2.80
C ALA A 294 -17.55 9.96 -2.67
N VAL A 295 -16.47 10.61 -2.27
CA VAL A 295 -16.38 12.06 -2.08
C VAL A 295 -15.09 12.57 -2.73
N TRP A 296 -15.11 13.71 -3.43
CA TRP A 296 -13.92 14.25 -4.10
C TRP A 296 -12.81 14.75 -3.15
N TRP A 297 -13.18 15.29 -2.00
CA TRP A 297 -12.26 15.80 -0.99
C TRP A 297 -12.75 15.43 0.42
N PRO A 298 -12.75 14.13 0.78
CA PRO A 298 -13.16 13.73 2.11
C PRO A 298 -12.16 14.29 3.13
N LEU A 299 -12.68 14.88 4.20
CA LEU A 299 -11.88 15.31 5.34
C LEU A 299 -12.26 14.46 6.56
N SER A 300 -11.30 14.29 7.47
CA SER A 300 -11.54 13.51 8.70
C SER A 300 -12.60 14.15 9.59
N LYS A 301 -12.73 15.48 9.56
CA LYS A 301 -13.81 16.22 10.23
C LYS A 301 -15.18 15.81 9.68
N ASP A 302 -15.34 15.76 8.36
CA ASP A 302 -16.61 15.40 7.71
C ASP A 302 -17.02 13.96 8.05
N ILE A 303 -16.02 13.06 8.15
CA ILE A 303 -16.24 11.67 8.58
C ILE A 303 -16.72 11.62 10.04
N ALA A 304 -16.12 12.41 10.93
CA ALA A 304 -16.52 12.47 12.32
C ALA A 304 -17.94 13.01 12.47
N ASP A 305 -18.25 14.15 11.84
CA ASP A 305 -19.58 14.79 11.88
C ASP A 305 -20.66 13.85 11.32
N ALA A 306 -20.38 13.20 10.17
CA ALA A 306 -21.30 12.25 9.56
C ALA A 306 -21.53 11.02 10.46
N ALA A 307 -20.48 10.43 11.04
CA ALA A 307 -20.62 9.29 11.95
C ALA A 307 -21.39 9.65 13.22
N THR A 308 -21.15 10.84 13.80
CA THR A 308 -21.92 11.35 14.93
C THR A 308 -23.39 11.54 14.57
N SER A 309 -23.69 12.06 13.37
CA SER A 309 -25.09 12.21 12.91
C SER A 309 -25.83 10.88 12.67
N LEU A 310 -25.09 9.78 12.50
CA LEU A 310 -25.64 8.42 12.44
C LEU A 310 -25.84 7.79 13.83
N GLY A 311 -25.62 8.54 14.90
CA GLY A 311 -25.77 8.10 16.29
C GLY A 311 -24.59 7.27 16.81
N LEU A 312 -23.40 7.38 16.20
CA LEU A 312 -22.24 6.58 16.58
C LEU A 312 -21.28 7.37 17.48
N PRO A 313 -20.76 6.76 18.55
CA PRO A 313 -19.63 7.31 19.29
C PRO A 313 -18.38 7.41 18.41
N VAL A 314 -17.69 8.56 18.50
CA VAL A 314 -16.53 8.91 17.66
C VAL A 314 -15.37 9.42 18.52
N LEU A 315 -14.15 9.02 18.16
CA LEU A 315 -12.91 9.68 18.56
C LEU A 315 -12.16 10.17 17.30
N HIS A 316 -11.87 11.47 17.24
CA HIS A 316 -11.23 12.11 16.10
C HIS A 316 -9.75 12.42 16.39
N GLU A 317 -8.86 11.68 15.74
CA GLU A 317 -7.41 11.84 15.83
C GLU A 317 -6.91 12.66 14.65
N VAL A 318 -6.99 13.99 14.77
CA VAL A 318 -6.69 14.97 13.69
C VAL A 318 -5.27 14.85 13.10
N ASN A 319 -4.29 14.45 13.91
CA ASN A 319 -2.87 14.40 13.51
C ASN A 319 -2.42 13.04 12.93
N LYS A 320 -3.30 12.03 12.89
CA LYS A 320 -2.95 10.70 12.39
C LYS A 320 -3.23 10.60 10.90
N ALA A 321 -2.23 10.30 10.08
CA ALA A 321 -2.41 10.12 8.64
C ALA A 321 -2.39 8.64 8.23
N HIS A 322 -3.04 8.35 7.11
CA HIS A 322 -2.87 7.06 6.46
C HIS A 322 -1.51 7.05 5.72
N PRO A 323 -0.69 5.98 5.76
CA PRO A 323 0.65 5.99 5.13
C PRO A 323 0.64 6.30 3.62
N ARG A 324 -0.44 5.91 2.93
CA ARG A 324 -0.64 6.19 1.49
C ARG A 324 -1.31 7.53 1.18
N ASP A 325 -1.59 8.35 2.19
CA ASP A 325 -2.27 9.65 2.06
C ASP A 325 -1.82 10.60 3.18
N TRP A 326 -0.49 10.79 3.27
CA TRP A 326 0.13 11.62 4.31
C TRP A 326 -0.27 13.10 4.22
N GLU A 327 -0.67 13.56 3.02
CA GLU A 327 -1.08 14.93 2.72
C GLU A 327 -2.48 15.29 3.26
N ASN A 328 -3.31 14.30 3.60
CA ASN A 328 -4.67 14.50 4.12
C ASN A 328 -4.81 13.83 5.51
N PRO A 329 -4.24 14.44 6.56
CA PRO A 329 -4.23 13.85 7.90
C PRO A 329 -5.61 13.83 8.56
N GLY A 330 -5.79 12.79 9.35
CA GLY A 330 -6.88 12.58 10.28
C GLY A 330 -7.37 11.13 10.26
N ARG A 331 -7.64 10.59 11.44
CA ARG A 331 -8.23 9.26 11.65
C ARG A 331 -9.45 9.38 12.54
N VAL A 332 -10.54 8.74 12.13
CA VAL A 332 -11.78 8.71 12.92
C VAL A 332 -11.98 7.28 13.42
N ARG A 333 -12.02 7.10 14.74
CA ARG A 333 -12.40 5.86 15.39
C ARG A 333 -13.89 5.89 15.67
N VAL A 334 -14.61 4.84 15.25
CA VAL A 334 -16.07 4.76 15.36
C VAL A 334 -16.46 3.47 16.09
N GLN A 335 -17.28 3.62 17.13
CA GLN A 335 -17.90 2.49 17.81
C GLN A 335 -19.25 2.16 17.16
N TRP A 336 -19.24 1.26 16.20
CA TRP A 336 -20.47 0.78 15.54
C TRP A 336 -20.93 -0.59 16.06
N LYS A 337 -20.07 -1.28 16.80
CA LYS A 337 -20.37 -2.45 17.62
C LYS A 337 -19.96 -2.16 19.08
N LYS A 338 -20.81 -2.51 20.05
CA LYS A 338 -20.52 -2.46 21.49
C LYS A 338 -21.02 -3.76 22.12
N ASP A 339 -20.13 -4.46 22.81
CA ASP A 339 -20.43 -5.74 23.49
C ASP A 339 -21.14 -6.75 22.57
N GLY A 340 -20.63 -6.89 21.33
CA GLY A 340 -21.19 -7.78 20.31
C GLY A 340 -22.44 -7.27 19.59
N ARG A 341 -23.06 -6.18 20.05
CA ARG A 341 -24.29 -5.61 19.47
C ARG A 341 -24.01 -4.41 18.58
N LEU A 342 -24.77 -4.26 17.50
CA LEU A 342 -24.72 -3.07 16.66
C LEU A 342 -25.23 -1.86 17.44
N VAL A 343 -24.46 -0.77 17.47
CA VAL A 343 -24.89 0.50 18.08
C VAL A 343 -26.05 1.11 17.29
N ASN A 344 -26.00 1.01 15.96
CA ASN A 344 -27.10 1.34 15.07
C ASN A 344 -27.47 0.09 14.25
N PRO A 345 -28.67 -0.50 14.45
CA PRO A 345 -29.09 -1.76 13.79
C PRO A 345 -29.13 -1.69 12.26
N ILE A 346 -29.22 -0.49 11.68
CA ILE A 346 -29.18 -0.30 10.23
C ILE A 346 -27.78 -0.63 9.70
N LEU A 347 -26.73 -0.37 10.48
CA LEU A 347 -25.33 -0.51 10.07
C LEU A 347 -24.84 -1.94 10.30
N LYS A 348 -25.37 -2.89 9.51
CA LYS A 348 -25.07 -4.32 9.62
C LYS A 348 -23.64 -4.69 9.25
N THR A 349 -23.03 -3.95 8.33
CA THR A 349 -21.68 -4.25 7.82
C THR A 349 -20.79 -3.02 7.80
N LYS A 350 -19.47 -3.23 7.86
CA LYS A 350 -18.49 -2.15 7.73
C LYS A 350 -18.55 -1.46 6.35
N LYS A 351 -18.90 -2.20 5.30
CA LYS A 351 -19.13 -1.64 3.97
C LYS A 351 -20.31 -0.67 4.00
N LEU A 352 -21.41 -1.07 4.66
CA LEU A 352 -22.59 -0.22 4.83
C LEU A 352 -22.28 0.99 5.72
N LEU A 353 -21.52 0.82 6.81
CA LEU A 353 -21.01 1.93 7.62
C LEU A 353 -20.28 2.98 6.78
N LEU A 354 -19.32 2.56 5.94
CA LEU A 354 -18.57 3.46 5.07
C LEU A 354 -19.46 4.12 4.01
N GLN A 355 -20.41 3.37 3.42
CA GLN A 355 -21.36 3.93 2.45
C GLN A 355 -22.28 4.96 3.10
N MET A 356 -22.86 4.67 4.27
CA MET A 356 -23.77 5.57 4.98
C MET A 356 -23.06 6.85 5.44
N ILE A 357 -21.83 6.74 5.95
CA ILE A 357 -21.01 7.92 6.26
C ILE A 357 -20.77 8.76 5.01
N SER A 358 -20.36 8.13 3.90
CA SER A 358 -20.07 8.83 2.65
C SER A 358 -21.31 9.49 2.04
N GLU A 359 -22.45 8.79 2.02
CA GLU A 359 -23.74 9.32 1.57
C GLU A 359 -24.21 10.47 2.46
N ARG A 360 -23.98 10.40 3.78
CA ARG A 360 -24.27 11.51 4.69
C ARG A 360 -23.42 12.74 4.39
N ILE A 361 -22.13 12.56 4.10
CA ILE A 361 -21.25 13.65 3.63
C ILE A 361 -21.76 14.21 2.29
N GLN A 362 -22.23 13.38 1.36
CA GLN A 362 -22.80 13.85 0.08
C GLN A 362 -24.09 14.66 0.27
N ILE A 363 -24.93 14.29 1.24
CA ILE A 363 -26.15 15.05 1.57
C ILE A 363 -25.78 16.43 2.13
N GLU A 364 -24.79 16.50 3.01
CA GLU A 364 -24.33 17.76 3.62
C GLU A 364 -23.52 18.63 2.64
N LYS A 365 -22.76 17.98 1.75
CA LYS A 365 -21.89 18.64 0.75
C LYS A 365 -22.13 18.09 -0.66
N PRO A 366 -23.27 18.42 -1.30
CA PRO A 366 -23.62 17.90 -2.62
C PRO A 366 -22.58 18.20 -3.70
N GLN A 367 -21.87 19.33 -3.58
CA GLN A 367 -20.81 19.74 -4.50
C GLN A 367 -19.58 18.82 -4.51
N PHE A 368 -19.42 17.94 -3.52
CA PHE A 368 -18.32 16.95 -3.48
C PHE A 368 -18.73 15.56 -3.97
N LYS A 369 -19.99 15.38 -4.36
CA LYS A 369 -20.51 14.13 -4.90
C LYS A 369 -19.97 13.87 -6.32
N PRO A 370 -19.35 12.73 -6.60
CA PRO A 370 -18.99 12.34 -7.95
C PRO A 370 -20.24 12.00 -8.77
N VAL A 371 -20.34 12.58 -9.97
CA VAL A 371 -21.43 12.33 -10.92
C VAL A 371 -20.85 11.70 -12.19
N PRO A 372 -21.49 10.67 -12.77
CA PRO A 372 -21.12 10.15 -14.09
C PRO A 372 -21.30 11.20 -15.21
N PRO A 373 -20.52 11.14 -16.30
CA PRO A 373 -19.38 10.26 -16.51
C PRO A 373 -18.22 10.76 -15.66
N PHE A 374 -17.59 9.89 -14.85
CA PHE A 374 -16.50 10.26 -13.93
C PHE A 374 -15.21 10.73 -14.64
N THR A 375 -15.33 11.18 -15.88
CA THR A 375 -14.31 11.76 -16.74
C THR A 375 -14.58 13.26 -16.77
N SER A 376 -13.78 14.05 -16.06
CA SER A 376 -13.67 15.47 -16.42
C SER A 376 -12.51 15.58 -17.42
N SER A 377 -12.88 15.83 -18.67
CA SER A 377 -11.98 16.34 -19.69
C SER A 377 -11.35 17.62 -19.15
N ALA A 378 -10.03 17.71 -19.14
CA ALA A 378 -9.40 19.02 -19.15
C ALA A 378 -9.76 19.66 -20.50
N GLU A 379 -10.71 20.60 -20.52
CA GLU A 379 -10.71 21.61 -21.58
C GLU A 379 -9.35 22.28 -21.52
N THR A 380 -8.52 21.94 -22.50
CA THR A 380 -7.28 22.66 -22.74
C THR A 380 -7.72 24.04 -23.22
N PRO A 381 -7.30 25.17 -22.61
CA PRO A 381 -7.49 26.46 -23.24
C PRO A 381 -6.86 26.38 -24.64
N ALA A 382 -7.62 26.75 -25.67
CA ALA A 382 -7.15 26.72 -27.04
C ALA A 382 -5.77 27.40 -27.14
N PRO A 383 -4.78 26.81 -27.85
CA PRO A 383 -3.52 27.47 -28.05
C PRO A 383 -3.77 28.80 -28.76
N ALA A 384 -3.32 29.89 -28.15
CA ALA A 384 -3.30 31.20 -28.78
C ALA A 384 -2.59 31.10 -30.14
N PRO A 385 -3.08 31.76 -31.20
CA PRO A 385 -2.45 31.68 -32.51
C PRO A 385 -1.03 32.26 -32.43
N ALA A 386 -0.04 31.43 -32.77
CA ALA A 386 1.34 31.88 -32.91
C ALA A 386 1.42 32.89 -34.09
N PRO A 387 2.23 33.97 -33.96
CA PRO A 387 2.37 34.95 -35.02
C PRO A 387 3.07 34.34 -36.24
N ALA A 388 2.56 34.67 -37.43
CA ALA A 388 3.07 34.22 -38.71
C ALA A 388 4.54 34.61 -38.90
N ALA A 389 5.40 33.61 -39.16
CA ALA A 389 6.77 33.83 -39.60
C ALA A 389 6.83 33.95 -41.13
N SER A 390 7.37 35.09 -41.57
CA SER A 390 7.69 35.46 -42.94
C SER A 390 8.74 34.54 -43.60
N LYS A 391 8.55 34.30 -44.90
CA LYS A 391 9.45 33.58 -45.81
C LYS A 391 10.84 34.22 -45.90
N ALA A 392 11.90 33.41 -45.90
CA ALA A 392 13.03 33.46 -46.86
C ALA A 392 14.09 32.40 -46.54
N GLY A 393 14.69 31.80 -47.57
CA GLY A 393 15.99 31.12 -47.47
C GLY A 393 16.01 29.65 -47.91
N LYS A 394 16.43 29.41 -49.15
CA LYS A 394 16.57 28.11 -49.82
C LYS A 394 18.00 27.60 -49.67
N ALA A 395 18.24 26.43 -49.07
CA ALA A 395 19.50 25.69 -49.24
C ALA A 395 19.36 24.17 -48.97
N LYS A 396 19.49 23.42 -50.08
CA LYS A 396 20.02 22.07 -50.35
C LYS A 396 20.00 20.94 -49.29
N GLN A 397 19.43 19.82 -49.73
CA GLN A 397 19.34 18.48 -49.13
C GLN A 397 20.70 17.83 -48.80
N THR A 398 20.73 17.07 -47.69
CA THR A 398 21.32 15.73 -47.64
C THR A 398 20.42 14.80 -46.81
N SER A 399 20.31 13.56 -47.28
CA SER A 399 19.33 12.52 -46.93
C SER A 399 19.75 11.67 -45.72
N ALA A 400 18.83 11.46 -44.76
CA ALA A 400 18.89 10.36 -43.80
C ALA A 400 17.48 9.75 -43.62
N PRO A 401 17.33 8.42 -43.51
CA PRO A 401 16.01 7.78 -43.45
C PRO A 401 15.35 7.97 -42.08
N ALA A 402 14.06 8.31 -42.08
CA ALA A 402 13.24 8.54 -40.90
C ALA A 402 13.04 7.26 -40.06
N PRO A 403 13.03 7.34 -38.71
CA PRO A 403 12.70 6.21 -37.86
C PRO A 403 11.21 5.89 -37.95
N LYS A 404 10.87 4.61 -38.07
CA LYS A 404 9.49 4.09 -38.08
C LYS A 404 8.79 4.41 -36.73
N PRO A 405 7.47 4.67 -36.72
CA PRO A 405 6.74 5.00 -35.49
C PRO A 405 6.69 3.80 -34.54
N LYS A 406 7.10 4.01 -33.29
CA LYS A 406 6.96 3.03 -32.21
C LYS A 406 5.48 2.84 -31.90
N ALA A 407 5.03 1.58 -31.83
CA ALA A 407 3.69 1.21 -31.39
C ALA A 407 3.39 1.81 -30.01
N GLN A 408 2.30 2.56 -29.90
CA GLN A 408 1.82 3.14 -28.65
C GLN A 408 1.39 2.01 -27.71
N GLN A 409 2.10 1.86 -26.58
CA GLN A 409 1.64 1.04 -25.46
C GLN A 409 0.26 1.57 -25.00
N ALA A 410 -0.70 0.66 -24.82
CA ALA A 410 -2.02 0.99 -24.30
C ALA A 410 -1.86 1.66 -22.92
N ARG A 411 -2.15 2.96 -22.86
CA ARG A 411 -2.12 3.74 -21.62
C ARG A 411 -3.19 3.20 -20.68
N LYS A 412 -2.84 2.92 -19.42
CA LYS A 412 -3.79 2.63 -18.36
C LYS A 412 -4.90 3.70 -18.35
N PRO A 413 -6.18 3.34 -18.09
CA PRO A 413 -7.24 4.33 -17.96
C PRO A 413 -6.85 5.35 -16.89
N ALA A 414 -6.84 6.64 -17.25
CA ALA A 414 -6.54 7.70 -16.31
C ALA A 414 -7.56 7.66 -15.15
N LEU A 415 -7.09 7.92 -13.93
CA LEU A 415 -8.00 8.09 -12.80
C LEU A 415 -8.85 9.35 -13.03
N PRO A 416 -10.11 9.35 -12.56
CA PRO A 416 -10.97 10.52 -12.59
C PRO A 416 -10.30 11.75 -11.96
N SER A 417 -10.41 12.89 -12.62
CA SER A 417 -10.15 14.20 -12.01
C SER A 417 -11.45 14.82 -11.47
N PRO A 418 -11.39 15.52 -10.32
CA PRO A 418 -12.53 16.29 -9.83
C PRO A 418 -12.90 17.42 -10.80
N PRO A 419 -14.17 17.88 -10.80
CA PRO A 419 -14.62 18.98 -11.65
C PRO A 419 -13.90 20.29 -11.30
N GLN A 420 -13.66 21.11 -12.32
CA GLN A 420 -13.18 22.48 -12.18
C GLN A 420 -14.34 23.49 -12.31
N PRO A 421 -14.27 24.67 -11.67
CA PRO A 421 -13.19 25.13 -10.79
C PRO A 421 -13.19 24.38 -9.45
N HIS A 422 -12.01 24.22 -8.86
CA HIS A 422 -11.90 23.58 -7.56
C HIS A 422 -12.48 24.49 -6.45
N PRO A 423 -13.16 23.91 -5.44
CA PRO A 423 -13.56 24.63 -4.24
C PRO A 423 -12.38 25.33 -3.53
N PRO A 424 -12.64 26.29 -2.62
CA PRO A 424 -11.62 26.92 -1.80
C PRO A 424 -10.75 25.90 -1.05
N LEU A 425 -9.46 26.21 -0.84
CA LEU A 425 -8.52 25.28 -0.21
C LEU A 425 -8.97 24.79 1.17
N ALA A 426 -9.53 25.68 1.99
CA ALA A 426 -10.03 25.34 3.32
C ALA A 426 -11.13 24.26 3.29
N ALA A 427 -11.84 24.12 2.16
CA ALA A 427 -12.89 23.13 1.99
C ALA A 427 -12.37 21.77 1.48
N ARG A 428 -11.07 21.68 1.10
CA ARG A 428 -10.49 20.50 0.44
C ARG A 428 -9.23 19.97 1.08
N VAL A 429 -8.59 20.75 1.94
CA VAL A 429 -7.31 20.43 2.58
C VAL A 429 -7.51 20.53 4.09
N SER A 430 -7.09 19.48 4.81
CA SER A 430 -7.09 19.48 6.27
C SER A 430 -6.22 20.63 6.80
N ALA A 431 -6.69 21.35 7.82
CA ALA A 431 -5.91 22.39 8.49
C ALA A 431 -4.60 21.87 9.10
N TYR A 432 -4.52 20.56 9.35
CA TYR A 432 -3.34 19.87 9.89
C TYR A 432 -2.42 19.31 8.79
N SER A 433 -2.74 19.55 7.52
CA SER A 433 -1.97 18.99 6.39
C SER A 433 -0.51 19.46 6.43
N PRO A 434 0.47 18.54 6.43
CA PRO A 434 1.88 18.91 6.33
C PRO A 434 2.20 19.64 5.02
N ALA A 435 1.36 19.50 3.98
CA ALA A 435 1.51 20.19 2.71
C ALA A 435 1.27 21.71 2.80
N LEU A 436 0.60 22.20 3.86
CA LEU A 436 0.42 23.62 4.12
C LEU A 436 1.71 24.27 4.66
N ALA A 437 2.48 23.55 5.48
CA ALA A 437 3.74 24.02 6.06
C ALA A 437 4.94 23.89 5.12
N SER A 438 4.91 22.91 4.19
CA SER A 438 6.05 22.57 3.32
C SER A 438 6.21 23.44 2.07
N GLY A 439 5.52 24.58 1.95
CA GLY A 439 5.67 25.47 0.79
C GLY A 439 4.90 25.02 -0.46
N VAL A 440 4.42 23.76 -0.51
CA VAL A 440 3.77 23.14 -1.70
C VAL A 440 2.43 23.80 -2.05
N LEU A 441 1.82 24.58 -1.14
CA LEU A 441 0.53 25.26 -1.33
C LEU A 441 0.57 26.78 -1.05
N VAL A 442 1.74 27.37 -0.78
CA VAL A 442 1.84 28.75 -0.27
C VAL A 442 1.32 29.79 -1.28
N ASP A 443 1.52 29.58 -2.58
CA ASP A 443 1.02 30.50 -3.62
C ASP A 443 -0.51 30.47 -3.75
N THR A 444 -1.14 29.34 -3.43
CA THR A 444 -2.61 29.19 -3.53
C THR A 444 -3.33 29.68 -2.27
N VAL A 445 -2.71 29.54 -1.08
CA VAL A 445 -3.24 30.11 0.18
C VAL A 445 -3.15 31.65 0.16
N LYS A 446 -2.05 32.20 -0.37
CA LYS A 446 -1.87 33.66 -0.49
C LYS A 446 -2.86 34.29 -1.48
N ALA A 447 -3.16 33.60 -2.59
CA ALA A 447 -4.19 34.00 -3.54
C ALA A 447 -5.61 33.93 -2.94
N GLY A 448 -5.91 32.92 -2.11
CA GLY A 448 -7.20 32.78 -1.44
C GLY A 448 -7.47 33.83 -0.35
N MET A 449 -6.45 34.19 0.44
CA MET A 449 -6.57 35.26 1.44
C MET A 449 -6.68 36.66 0.80
N ALA A 450 -6.04 36.89 -0.34
CA ALA A 450 -6.21 38.14 -1.10
C ALA A 450 -7.62 38.28 -1.68
N ALA A 451 -8.21 37.19 -2.19
CA ALA A 451 -9.58 37.17 -2.70
C ALA A 451 -10.62 37.41 -1.59
N GLN A 452 -10.45 36.80 -0.41
CA GLN A 452 -11.32 37.07 0.75
C GLN A 452 -11.17 38.49 1.30
N ALA A 453 -9.98 39.08 1.27
CA ALA A 453 -9.78 40.48 1.65
C ALA A 453 -10.41 41.45 0.64
N GLN A 454 -10.48 41.09 -0.65
CA GLN A 454 -11.16 41.86 -1.69
C GLN A 454 -12.69 41.74 -1.62
N GLU A 455 -13.23 40.57 -1.26
CA GLU A 455 -14.67 40.39 -1.01
C GLU A 455 -15.13 41.08 0.28
N ALA A 456 -14.30 41.09 1.33
CA ALA A 456 -14.58 41.83 2.56
C ALA A 456 -14.51 43.36 2.39
N ALA A 457 -13.74 43.85 1.42
CA ALA A 457 -13.64 45.28 1.10
C ALA A 457 -14.75 45.78 0.15
N ALA A 458 -15.48 44.88 -0.53
CA ALA A 458 -16.58 45.22 -1.45
C ALA A 458 -17.95 45.32 -0.76
N GLY A 459 -18.03 45.05 0.55
CA GLY A 459 -19.27 44.99 1.32
C GLY A 459 -19.44 46.11 2.36
N GLN A 460 -19.28 47.39 1.99
CA GLN A 460 -19.83 48.50 2.78
C GLN A 460 -20.36 49.62 1.87
N PRO A 461 -21.62 50.07 2.04
CA PRO A 461 -22.17 51.19 1.29
C PRO A 461 -21.87 52.53 1.97
N GLY A 462 -21.48 53.52 1.16
CA GLY A 462 -21.89 54.92 1.31
C GLY A 462 -21.16 55.78 2.34
N ALA A 463 -20.36 56.71 1.82
CA ALA A 463 -19.77 57.87 2.53
C ALA A 463 -20.84 58.91 2.98
N PRO A 464 -20.45 60.02 3.65
CA PRO A 464 -19.93 61.15 2.88
C PRO A 464 -18.76 61.96 3.49
N ALA A 465 -17.94 62.47 2.55
CA ALA A 465 -17.28 63.79 2.43
C ALA A 465 -16.56 64.48 3.63
N GLY A 466 -15.30 64.87 3.38
CA GLY A 466 -14.55 65.83 4.19
C GLY A 466 -13.09 66.09 3.77
N GLN A 467 -12.91 66.86 2.68
CA GLN A 467 -11.91 67.94 2.47
C GLN A 467 -10.37 67.73 2.60
N GLN A 468 -9.70 67.91 1.44
CA GLN A 468 -8.44 68.63 1.12
C GLN A 468 -7.06 68.25 1.72
N GLY A 469 -6.08 68.07 0.81
CA GLY A 469 -4.64 68.23 1.07
C GLY A 469 -3.74 67.51 0.06
N ALA A 470 -3.06 68.25 -0.82
CA ALA A 470 -2.23 67.78 -1.94
C ALA A 470 -0.75 67.46 -1.53
N PRO A 471 0.24 67.23 -2.44
CA PRO A 471 0.88 65.93 -2.60
C PRO A 471 2.41 65.91 -2.33
N GLY A 472 2.97 64.73 -2.05
CA GLY A 472 4.42 64.54 -1.82
C GLY A 472 4.98 63.33 -2.56
N MET A 473 5.61 63.58 -3.71
CA MET A 473 6.41 62.67 -4.52
C MET A 473 7.79 62.41 -3.87
N GLN A 474 8.26 61.15 -3.78
CA GLN A 474 9.71 60.90 -3.84
C GLN A 474 10.10 59.50 -4.36
N LYS A 475 10.86 59.53 -5.46
CA LYS A 475 11.65 58.47 -6.08
C LYS A 475 12.96 58.24 -5.30
N GLY A 476 13.52 57.03 -5.38
CA GLY A 476 14.97 56.83 -5.18
C GLY A 476 15.36 55.40 -4.79
N LYS A 477 15.56 54.49 -5.76
CA LYS A 477 16.87 54.09 -6.33
C LYS A 477 17.66 53.06 -5.50
N ARG A 478 17.70 51.84 -6.06
CA ARG A 478 18.68 50.77 -5.83
C ARG A 478 20.11 51.26 -6.08
N LYS A 479 21.06 50.85 -5.23
CA LYS A 479 22.49 50.85 -5.51
C LYS A 479 23.01 49.41 -5.46
N VAL A 480 23.48 48.93 -6.60
CA VAL A 480 24.38 47.79 -6.76
C VAL A 480 25.77 48.39 -6.92
N VAL A 481 26.74 48.04 -6.08
CA VAL A 481 28.16 48.00 -6.48
C VAL A 481 28.86 46.82 -5.81
N ARG A 482 29.69 46.20 -6.65
CA ARG A 482 30.46 44.97 -6.63
C ARG A 482 31.74 45.03 -5.78
N VAL A 483 31.98 43.92 -5.06
CA VAL A 483 33.23 43.17 -4.79
C VAL A 483 34.58 43.81 -5.19
N ARG A 484 35.50 43.93 -4.23
CA ARG A 484 36.80 43.22 -4.17
C ARG A 484 37.53 43.50 -2.86
N GLY A 485 38.12 42.45 -2.29
CA GLY A 485 38.89 42.39 -1.05
C GLY A 485 38.88 40.96 -0.57
#